data_AF-A0A5C3PH75-F1
#
_entry.id   AF-A0A5C3PH75-F1
#
_cell.length_a   1.000
_cell.length_b   1.000
_cell.length_c   1.000
_cell.angle_alpha   90.00
_cell.angle_beta   90.00
_cell.angle_gamma   90.00
#
_symmetry.space_group_name_H-M   'P 1'
#
loop_
_entity.id
_entity.type
_entity.pdbx_description
1 polymer ?
#
loop_
_entity_poly.entity_id
_entity_poly.type
_entity_poly.pdbx_seq_one_letter_code
_entity_poly.pdbx_strand_id
1 'polypeptide(L)'
;WGPIVIDKGENGKVSFGDIIEGLFEYFQQPLLPHEADVIERDFPDVWRRVKLAFEQRCRKHHGIPQVEWARGIRRVDCLGERHMFWGMWVTHNANGTFHLNLG
;
A
#
# COMPACT_ATOMS: atom_id res chain seq x y z
N TRP A 1 -6.28 -6.81 -2.72
CA TRP A 1 -4.83 -7.10 -2.75
C TRP A 1 -4.49 -8.21 -1.77
N GLY A 2 -3.32 -8.84 -1.93
CA GLY A 2 -2.85 -9.92 -1.05
C GLY A 2 -2.27 -9.42 0.28
N PRO A 3 -1.80 -10.32 1.16
CA PRO A 3 -1.15 -9.94 2.40
C PRO A 3 0.24 -9.35 2.16
N ILE A 4 0.71 -8.53 3.11
CA ILE A 4 2.12 -8.18 3.24
C ILE A 4 2.83 -9.40 3.84
N VAL A 5 3.84 -9.93 3.13
CA VAL A 5 4.60 -11.09 3.58
C VAL A 5 5.97 -10.62 4.06
N ILE A 6 6.27 -10.87 5.33
CA ILE A 6 7.58 -10.63 5.93
C ILE A 6 8.17 -12.00 6.27
N ASP A 7 9.17 -12.42 5.51
CA ASP A 7 9.88 -13.68 5.73
C ASP A 7 11.23 -13.40 6.41
N LYS A 8 11.46 -14.01 7.57
CA LYS A 8 12.72 -13.94 8.33
C LYS A 8 13.41 -15.30 8.45
N GLY A 9 12.93 -16.30 7.72
CA GLY A 9 13.43 -17.67 7.78
C GLY A 9 13.10 -18.39 9.08
N GLU A 10 13.64 -19.60 9.21
CA GLU A 10 13.45 -20.45 10.39
C GLU A 10 14.06 -19.80 11.63
N ASN A 11 13.29 -19.72 12.72
CA ASN A 11 13.64 -19.02 13.97
C ASN A 11 13.87 -17.50 13.83
N GLY A 12 13.47 -16.90 12.70
CA GLY A 12 13.49 -15.46 12.51
C GLY A 12 12.58 -14.73 13.49
N LYS A 13 13.02 -13.57 13.97
CA LYS A 13 12.19 -12.66 14.78
C LYS A 13 11.75 -11.48 13.93
N VAL A 14 10.47 -11.17 13.96
CA VAL A 14 9.91 -9.97 13.32
C VAL A 14 9.98 -8.82 14.32
N SER A 15 10.64 -7.74 13.94
CA SER A 15 10.69 -6.49 14.68
C SER A 15 9.59 -5.53 14.18
N PHE A 16 9.33 -4.48 14.96
CA PHE A 16 8.46 -3.39 14.49
C PHE A 16 9.05 -2.68 13.25
N GLY A 17 10.37 -2.59 13.13
CA GLY A 17 11.03 -2.01 11.96
C GLY A 17 10.69 -2.77 10.68
N ASP A 18 10.71 -4.10 10.75
CA ASP A 18 10.37 -4.97 9.61
C ASP A 18 8.91 -4.78 9.17
N ILE A 19 8.02 -4.52 10.12
CA ILE A 19 6.61 -4.25 9.85
C ILE A 19 6.46 -2.92 9.10
N ILE A 20 7.09 -1.86 9.59
CA ILE A 20 6.99 -0.53 8.96
C ILE A 20 7.65 -0.53 7.57
N GLU A 21 8.77 -1.23 7.41
CA GLU A 21 9.42 -1.41 6.11
C GLU A 21 8.53 -2.19 5.14
N GLY A 22 7.99 -3.33 5.55
CA GLY A 22 7.08 -4.12 4.72
C GLY A 22 5.83 -3.34 4.30
N LEU A 23 5.27 -2.52 5.20
CA LEU A 23 4.18 -1.60 4.88
C LEU A 23 4.58 -0.59 3.81
N PHE A 24 5.71 0.08 4.03
CA PHE A 24 6.21 1.07 3.11
C PHE A 24 6.41 0.48 1.72
N GLU A 25 7.16 -0.61 1.61
CA GLU A 25 7.45 -1.30 0.35
C GLU A 25 6.17 -1.75 -0.37
N TYR A 26 5.24 -2.34 0.36
CA TYR A 26 3.97 -2.80 -0.19
C TYR A 26 3.16 -1.66 -0.82
N PHE A 27 3.12 -0.50 -0.16
CA PHE A 27 2.43 0.68 -0.69
C PHE A 27 3.21 1.41 -1.80
N GLN A 28 4.53 1.19 -1.90
CA GLN A 28 5.32 1.65 -3.05
C GLN A 28 5.12 0.80 -4.31
N GLN A 29 4.43 -0.34 -4.25
CA GLN A 29 4.19 -1.16 -5.44
C GLN A 29 3.23 -0.46 -6.43
N PRO A 30 3.46 -0.59 -7.75
CA PRO A 30 2.53 -0.12 -8.76
C PRO A 30 1.15 -0.76 -8.62
N LEU A 31 0.10 0.01 -8.92
CA LEU A 31 -1.24 -0.52 -9.09
C LEU A 31 -1.28 -1.30 -10.40
N LEU A 32 -1.73 -2.56 -10.37
CA LEU A 32 -1.76 -3.38 -11.58
C LEU A 32 -2.89 -2.91 -12.53
N PRO A 33 -2.74 -3.07 -13.86
CA PRO A 33 -3.74 -2.60 -14.82
C PRO A 33 -5.16 -3.11 -14.53
N HIS A 34 -5.31 -4.41 -14.29
CA HIS A 34 -6.62 -5.00 -13.97
C HIS A 34 -7.22 -4.49 -12.65
N GLU A 35 -6.38 -4.08 -11.68
CA GLU A 35 -6.85 -3.49 -10.42
C GLU A 35 -7.35 -2.07 -10.66
N ALA A 36 -6.62 -1.29 -11.48
CA ALA A 36 -7.02 0.04 -11.90
C ALA A 36 -8.33 0.01 -12.70
N ASP A 37 -8.48 -0.93 -13.64
CA ASP A 37 -9.68 -1.09 -14.46
C ASP A 37 -10.92 -1.35 -13.60
N VAL A 38 -10.79 -2.21 -12.57
CA VAL A 38 -11.86 -2.49 -11.61
C VAL A 38 -12.23 -1.24 -10.81
N ILE A 39 -11.24 -0.50 -10.29
CA ILE A 39 -11.50 0.71 -9.50
C ILE A 39 -12.15 1.80 -10.37
N GLU A 40 -11.67 2.00 -11.60
CA GLU A 40 -12.22 2.99 -12.53
C GLU A 40 -13.66 2.66 -12.93
N ARG A 41 -13.95 1.39 -13.22
CA ARG A 41 -15.28 0.93 -13.63
C ARG A 41 -16.27 0.95 -12.47
N ASP A 42 -15.91 0.36 -11.32
CA ASP A 42 -16.85 0.08 -10.24
C ASP A 42 -16.92 1.24 -9.22
N PHE A 43 -15.86 2.06 -9.12
CA PHE A 43 -15.73 3.13 -8.13
C PHE A 43 -15.14 4.43 -8.73
N PRO A 44 -15.81 5.07 -9.70
CA PRO A 44 -15.27 6.21 -10.45
C PRO A 44 -14.88 7.41 -9.56
N ASP A 45 -15.59 7.64 -8.45
CA ASP A 45 -15.24 8.70 -7.48
C ASP A 45 -14.01 8.34 -6.63
N VAL A 46 -13.76 7.05 -6.38
CA VAL A 46 -12.51 6.59 -5.76
C VAL A 46 -11.38 6.79 -6.75
N TRP A 47 -11.56 6.39 -8.01
CA TRP A 47 -10.56 6.58 -9.06
C TRP A 47 -10.13 8.04 -9.24
N ARG A 48 -11.09 8.98 -9.21
CA ARG A 48 -10.78 10.42 -9.25
C ARG A 48 -9.86 10.83 -8.10
N ARG A 49 -10.11 10.34 -6.88
CA ARG A 49 -9.27 10.60 -5.70
C ARG A 49 -7.89 9.96 -5.81
N VAL A 50 -7.80 8.74 -6.36
CA VAL A 50 -6.51 8.08 -6.62
C VAL A 50 -5.66 8.91 -7.58
N LYS A 51 -6.24 9.39 -8.68
CA LYS A 51 -5.53 10.25 -9.65
C LYS A 51 -5.05 11.56 -9.03
N LEU A 52 -5.89 12.20 -8.20
CA LEU A 52 -5.50 13.41 -7.48
C LEU A 52 -4.34 13.14 -6.51
N ALA A 53 -4.38 12.04 -5.76
CA ALA A 53 -3.31 11.66 -4.83
C ALA A 53 -2.00 11.35 -5.57
N PHE A 54 -2.07 10.63 -6.70
CA PHE A 54 -0.94 10.40 -7.59
C PHE A 54 -0.31 11.71 -8.07
N GLU A 55 -1.11 12.64 -8.60
CA GLU A 55 -0.61 13.94 -9.07
C GLU A 55 0.07 14.74 -7.94
N GLN A 56 -0.56 14.78 -6.76
CA GLN A 56 0.02 15.46 -5.60
C GLN A 56 1.33 14.83 -5.16
N ARG A 57 1.40 13.49 -5.14
CA ARG A 57 2.62 12.76 -4.80
C ARG A 57 3.75 13.11 -5.76
N CYS A 58 3.51 13.07 -7.07
CA CYS A 58 4.52 13.40 -8.07
C CYS A 58 4.98 14.86 -8.00
N ARG A 59 4.09 15.79 -7.60
CA ARG A 59 4.44 17.21 -7.41
C ARG A 59 5.23 17.47 -6.12
N LYS A 60 4.89 16.77 -5.03
CA LYS A 60 5.52 16.94 -3.71
C LYS A 60 6.82 16.16 -3.56
N HIS A 61 7.05 15.13 -4.39
CA HIS A 61 8.25 14.34 -4.30
C HIS A 61 9.48 15.20 -4.61
N HIS A 62 10.51 15.11 -3.77
CA HIS A 62 11.83 15.72 -3.99
C HIS A 62 12.60 15.17 -5.22
N GLY A 63 11.98 14.29 -6.01
CA GLY A 63 12.57 13.67 -7.19
C GLY A 63 12.21 14.40 -8.48
N ILE A 64 12.68 13.88 -9.61
CA ILE A 64 12.34 14.41 -10.93
C ILE A 64 10.88 14.05 -11.24
N PRO A 65 9.95 15.01 -11.42
CA PRO A 65 8.52 14.73 -11.59
C PRO A 65 8.22 13.77 -12.74
N GLN A 66 8.98 13.85 -13.83
CA GLN A 66 8.84 12.98 -15.00
C GLN A 66 9.15 11.50 -14.67
N VAL A 67 10.12 11.26 -13.79
CA VAL A 67 10.45 9.90 -13.32
C VAL A 67 9.32 9.37 -12.45
N GLU A 68 8.78 10.20 -11.57
CA GLU A 68 7.65 9.81 -10.70
C GLU A 68 6.36 9.58 -11.50
N TRP A 69 6.13 10.34 -12.58
CA TRP A 69 5.04 10.06 -13.52
C TRP A 69 5.25 8.77 -14.30
N ALA A 70 6.47 8.49 -14.77
CA ALA A 70 6.77 7.26 -15.49
C ALA A 70 6.59 5.99 -14.62
N ARG A 71 6.72 6.12 -13.29
CA ARG A 71 6.45 5.04 -12.33
C ARG A 71 4.95 4.76 -12.13
N GLY A 72 4.08 5.64 -12.61
CA GLY A 72 2.63 5.47 -12.60
C GLY A 72 2.01 5.50 -11.20
N ILE A 73 0.74 5.08 -11.15
CA ILE A 73 -0.07 5.03 -9.93
C ILE A 73 0.40 3.86 -9.07
N ARG A 74 0.55 4.10 -7.77
CA ARG A 74 0.97 3.12 -6.77
C ARG A 74 -0.16 2.84 -5.79
N ARG A 75 -0.05 1.74 -5.05
CA ARG A 75 -1.04 1.39 -4.02
C ARG A 75 -1.21 2.49 -2.96
N VAL A 76 -0.15 3.23 -2.62
CA VAL A 76 -0.24 4.38 -1.71
C VAL A 76 -1.22 5.45 -2.21
N ASP A 77 -1.35 5.63 -3.52
CA ASP A 77 -2.23 6.65 -4.09
C ASP A 77 -3.71 6.29 -3.87
N CYS A 78 -4.02 5.00 -3.66
CA CYS A 78 -5.36 4.53 -3.33
C CYS A 78 -5.80 4.87 -1.90
N LEU A 79 -4.85 5.21 -1.01
CA LEU A 79 -5.16 5.72 0.33
C LEU A 79 -5.68 7.17 0.28
N GLY A 80 -5.49 7.86 -0.85
CA GLY A 80 -5.87 9.25 -1.01
C GLY A 80 -5.10 10.17 -0.05
N GLU A 81 -5.76 11.21 0.44
CA GLU A 81 -5.23 12.14 1.44
C GLU A 81 -5.46 11.65 2.89
N ARG A 82 -5.69 10.35 3.09
CA ARG A 82 -5.88 9.80 4.45
C ARG A 82 -4.53 9.43 5.04
N HIS A 83 -4.11 10.19 6.04
CA HIS A 83 -2.80 10.03 6.68
C HIS A 83 -2.92 9.39 8.07
N MET A 84 -4.07 8.79 8.39
CA MET A 84 -4.36 8.32 9.74
C MET A 84 -4.07 6.82 9.84
N PHE A 85 -3.15 6.48 10.72
CA PHE A 85 -2.87 5.12 11.13
C PHE A 85 -3.54 4.87 12.49
N TRP A 86 -4.46 3.92 12.53
CA TRP A 86 -5.24 3.57 13.73
C TRP A 86 -4.57 2.46 14.56
N GLY A 87 -3.40 2.00 14.13
CA GLY A 87 -2.63 0.96 14.79
C GLY A 87 -2.81 -0.41 14.14
N MET A 88 -2.48 -1.45 14.91
CA MET A 88 -2.49 -2.83 14.44
C MET A 88 -3.15 -3.73 15.48
N TRP A 89 -3.84 -4.76 15.01
CA TRP A 89 -4.38 -5.80 15.89
C TRP A 89 -4.13 -7.20 15.31
N VAL A 90 -3.98 -8.17 16.20
CA VAL A 90 -3.72 -9.57 15.85
C VAL A 90 -5.04 -10.29 15.60
N THR A 91 -5.08 -11.10 14.54
CA THR A 91 -6.11 -12.11 14.32
C THR A 91 -5.46 -13.48 14.27
N HIS A 92 -5.96 -14.39 15.12
CA HIS A 92 -5.55 -15.79 15.13
C HIS A 92 -6.43 -16.60 14.18
N ASN A 93 -5.80 -17.39 13.32
CA ASN A 93 -6.47 -18.25 12.35
C ASN A 93 -6.69 -19.66 12.93
N ALA A 94 -7.69 -20.38 12.45
CA ALA A 94 -8.00 -21.75 12.91
C ALA A 94 -6.87 -22.76 12.68
N ASN A 95 -5.95 -22.49 11.74
CA ASN A 95 -4.79 -23.34 11.42
C ASN A 95 -3.56 -23.06 12.31
N GLY A 96 -3.71 -22.31 13.40
CA GLY A 96 -2.62 -21.98 14.33
C GLY A 96 -1.68 -20.87 13.84
N THR A 97 -1.95 -20.27 12.68
CA THR A 97 -1.23 -19.06 12.22
C THR A 97 -1.89 -17.80 12.76
N PHE A 98 -1.19 -16.66 12.71
CA PHE A 98 -1.77 -15.36 12.98
C PHE A 98 -1.41 -14.37 11.88
N HIS A 99 -2.19 -13.31 11.76
CA HIS A 99 -1.87 -12.17 10.92
C HIS A 99 -2.16 -10.87 11.66
N LEU A 100 -1.48 -9.80 11.25
CA LEU A 100 -1.70 -8.46 11.75
C LEU A 100 -2.57 -7.69 10.76
N ASN A 101 -3.65 -7.10 11.26
CA ASN A 101 -4.48 -6.18 10.50
C ASN A 101 -3.97 -4.75 10.69
N LEU A 102 -4.22 -3.92 9.68
CA LEU A 102 -3.81 -2.54 9.62
C LEU A 102 -5.06 -1.67 9.57
N GLY A 103 -5.14 -0.68 10.47
CA GLY A 103 -6.20 0.31 10.53
C GLY A 103 -5.76 1.68 10.09
#